data_AF-A0A9N9L7A7-F1
#
_entry.id   AF-A0A9N9L7A7-F1
#
_cell.length_a   1.000
_cell.length_b   1.000
_cell.length_c   1.000
_cell.angle_alpha   90.00
_cell.angle_beta   90.00
_cell.angle_gamma   90.00
#
_symmetry.space_group_name_H-M   'P 1'
#
loop_
_entity.id
_entity.type
_entity.pdbx_description
1 polymer ?
#
loop_
_entity_poly.entity_id
_entity_poly.type
_entity_poly.pdbx_seq_one_letter_code
_entity_poly.pdbx_strand_id
1 'polypeptide(L)'
;MSTSKIALATLTGAGALLAVNSWTKPSRTHSIANGMRHQLDDYNSRIHPEQEKSDTMMDRTRLMEDAKQRKPWNMTLAEREQSEK
;
A
#
# COMPACT_ATOMS: atom_id res chain seq x y z
N MET A 1 -55.52 -34.46 -2.24
CA MET A 1 -54.11 -34.29 -2.63
C MET A 1 -53.25 -34.52 -1.39
N SER A 2 -52.34 -35.49 -1.40
CA SER A 2 -51.53 -35.86 -0.21
C SER A 2 -50.66 -34.68 0.21
N THR A 3 -50.73 -34.30 1.48
CA THR A 3 -49.94 -33.22 2.11
C THR A 3 -48.43 -33.39 1.88
N SER A 4 -47.96 -34.62 1.80
CA SER A 4 -46.56 -34.96 1.49
C SER A 4 -46.12 -34.48 0.11
N LYS A 5 -47.00 -34.50 -0.90
CA LYS A 5 -46.67 -34.03 -2.26
C LYS A 5 -46.59 -32.50 -2.33
N ILE A 6 -47.42 -31.81 -1.54
CA ILE A 6 -47.41 -30.35 -1.43
C ILE A 6 -46.14 -29.90 -0.70
N ALA A 7 -45.80 -30.55 0.42
CA ALA A 7 -44.57 -30.27 1.17
C ALA A 7 -43.30 -30.48 0.33
N LEU A 8 -43.27 -31.54 -0.48
CA LEU A 8 -42.13 -31.79 -1.36
C LEU A 8 -42.02 -30.72 -2.46
N ALA A 9 -43.14 -30.32 -3.06
CA ALA A 9 -43.17 -29.28 -4.08
C ALA A 9 -42.72 -27.91 -3.52
N THR A 10 -43.14 -27.56 -2.30
CA THR A 10 -42.73 -26.28 -1.67
C THR A 10 -41.26 -26.29 -1.28
N LEU A 11 -40.72 -27.40 -0.78
CA LEU A 11 -39.29 -27.52 -0.44
C LEU A 11 -38.41 -27.43 -1.68
N THR A 12 -38.82 -28.09 -2.77
CA THR A 12 -38.09 -28.05 -4.05
C THR A 12 -38.12 -26.65 -4.66
N GLY A 13 -39.28 -25.99 -4.63
CA GLY A 13 -39.42 -24.61 -5.10
C GLY A 13 -38.60 -23.61 -4.28
N ALA A 14 -38.62 -23.72 -2.95
CA ALA A 14 -37.84 -22.86 -2.06
C ALA A 14 -36.33 -23.07 -2.25
N GLY A 15 -35.88 -24.32 -2.37
CA GLY A 15 -34.47 -24.65 -2.62
C GLY A 15 -33.96 -24.09 -3.95
N ALA A 16 -34.76 -24.19 -5.02
CA ALA A 16 -34.41 -23.66 -6.33
C ALA A 16 -34.25 -22.12 -6.31
N LEU A 17 -35.15 -21.41 -5.63
CA LEU A 17 -35.08 -19.95 -5.52
C LEU A 17 -33.85 -19.47 -4.75
N LEU A 18 -33.48 -20.17 -3.68
CA LEU A 18 -32.29 -19.84 -2.89
C LEU A 18 -31.00 -20.09 -3.68
N ALA A 19 -30.92 -21.21 -4.43
CA ALA A 19 -29.77 -21.54 -5.26
C ALA A 19 -29.56 -20.54 -6.42
N VAL A 20 -30.65 -20.09 -7.06
CA VAL A 20 -30.56 -19.05 -8.10
C VAL A 20 -30.11 -17.71 -7.52
N ASN A 21 -30.60 -17.33 -6.34
CA ASN A 21 -30.22 -16.07 -5.68
C ASN A 21 -28.76 -16.06 -5.20
N SER A 22 -28.19 -17.21 -4.82
CA SER A 22 -26.77 -17.31 -4.45
C SER A 22 -25.85 -17.39 -5.66
N TRP A 23 -26.28 -18.03 -6.76
CA TRP A 23 -25.50 -18.10 -8.01
C TRP A 23 -25.44 -16.74 -8.73
N THR A 24 -26.54 -15.99 -8.72
CA THR A 24 -26.66 -14.73 -9.46
C THR A 24 -26.07 -13.52 -8.75
N LYS A 25 -25.72 -13.63 -7.46
CA LYS A 25 -25.05 -12.56 -6.71
C LYS A 25 -23.54 -12.72 -6.82
N PRO A 26 -22.84 -11.91 -7.65
CA PRO A 26 -21.39 -11.86 -7.60
C PRO A 26 -20.97 -11.49 -6.18
N SER A 27 -19.99 -12.20 -5.63
CA SER A 27 -19.52 -11.96 -4.26
C SER A 27 -18.99 -10.52 -4.17
N ARG A 28 -19.75 -9.65 -3.52
CA ARG A 28 -19.40 -8.23 -3.33
C ARG A 28 -18.00 -8.06 -2.72
N THR A 29 -17.56 -9.04 -1.94
CA THR A 29 -16.25 -9.11 -1.31
C THR A 29 -15.08 -9.14 -2.31
N HIS A 30 -15.20 -9.87 -3.42
CA HIS A 30 -14.16 -9.91 -4.44
C HIS A 30 -14.04 -8.57 -5.19
N SER A 31 -15.17 -7.91 -5.46
CA SER A 31 -15.21 -6.60 -6.09
C SER A 31 -14.55 -5.52 -5.22
N ILE A 32 -14.80 -5.55 -3.91
CA ILE A 32 -14.24 -4.58 -2.98
C ILE A 32 -12.73 -4.77 -2.83
N ALA A 33 -12.26 -6.01 -2.64
CA ALA A 33 -10.83 -6.28 -2.49
C ALA A 33 -10.04 -5.89 -3.75
N ASN A 34 -10.58 -6.15 -4.94
CA ASN A 34 -9.93 -5.78 -6.19
C ASN A 34 -9.93 -4.26 -6.41
N GLY A 35 -11.01 -3.57 -6.01
CA GLY A 35 -11.09 -2.10 -6.03
C GLY A 35 -10.08 -1.44 -5.09
N MET A 36 -9.92 -1.96 -3.87
CA MET A 36 -8.93 -1.45 -2.93
C MET A 36 -7.49 -1.64 -3.45
N ARG A 37 -7.21 -2.79 -4.09
CA ARG A 37 -5.90 -3.08 -4.65
C ARG A 37 -5.53 -2.09 -5.76
N HIS A 38 -6.47 -1.84 -6.67
CA HIS A 38 -6.30 -0.83 -7.73
C HIS A 38 -6.09 0.58 -7.19
N GLN A 39 -6.80 0.97 -6.12
CA GLN A 39 -6.58 2.29 -5.50
C GLN A 39 -5.19 2.44 -4.89
N LEU A 40 -4.66 1.37 -4.30
CA LEU A 40 -3.32 1.36 -3.70
C LEU A 40 -2.23 1.42 -4.76
N ASP A 41 -2.40 0.69 -5.87
CA ASP A 41 -1.50 0.72 -7.02
C ASP A 41 -1.52 2.09 -7.71
N ASP A 42 -2.71 2.68 -7.89
CA ASP A 42 -2.86 4.03 -8.45
C ASP A 42 -2.20 5.09 -7.55
N TYR A 43 -2.36 4.99 -6.23
CA TYR A 43 -1.71 5.91 -5.29
C TYR A 43 -0.18 5.80 -5.34
N ASN A 44 0.35 4.58 -5.31
CA ASN A 44 1.79 4.34 -5.37
C ASN A 44 2.41 4.74 -6.71
N SER A 45 1.66 4.65 -7.82
CA SER A 45 2.13 5.08 -9.14
C SER A 45 2.13 6.60 -9.33
N ARG A 46 1.28 7.33 -8.58
CA ARG A 46 1.18 8.79 -8.66
C ARG A 46 2.06 9.50 -7.65
N ILE A 47 2.28 8.89 -6.49
CA ILE A 47 3.14 9.44 -5.44
C ILE A 47 4.50 8.77 -5.52
N HIS A 48 5.34 9.30 -6.40
CA HIS A 48 6.78 9.20 -6.20
C HIS A 48 7.15 10.32 -5.23
N PRO A 49 7.43 10.05 -3.94
CA PRO A 49 8.05 11.07 -3.12
C PRO A 49 9.37 11.42 -3.80
N GLU A 50 9.49 12.63 -4.33
CA GLU A 50 10.77 13.18 -4.71
C GLU A 50 11.58 13.27 -3.42
N GLN A 51 12.33 12.21 -3.10
CA GLN A 51 13.34 12.29 -2.04
C GLN A 51 14.41 13.21 -2.58
N GLU A 52 14.37 14.48 -2.19
CA GLU A 52 15.54 15.31 -2.35
C GLU A 52 16.70 14.62 -1.65
N LYS A 53 17.88 14.66 -2.28
CA LYS A 53 19.08 14.01 -1.77
C LYS A 53 19.43 14.50 -0.35
N SER A 54 19.10 15.76 -0.05
CA SER A 54 19.17 16.44 1.26
C SER A 54 18.18 15.92 2.30
N ASP A 55 17.08 15.30 1.86
CA ASP A 55 15.98 14.80 2.68
C ASP A 55 16.17 13.32 3.05
N THR A 56 17.25 12.70 2.55
CA THR A 56 17.68 11.41 3.09
C THR A 56 18.22 11.60 4.50
N MET A 57 17.74 10.78 5.42
CA MET A 57 18.20 10.69 6.83
C MET A 57 19.73 10.56 6.98
N MET A 58 20.43 10.25 5.90
CA MET A 58 21.88 10.12 5.79
C MET A 58 22.42 11.00 4.66
N ASP A 59 22.24 12.33 4.74
CA ASP A 59 23.01 13.24 3.91
C ASP A 59 24.50 13.09 4.27
N ARG A 60 25.19 12.26 3.47
CA ARG A 60 26.60 11.91 3.66
C ARG A 60 27.47 13.15 3.70
N THR A 61 27.13 14.19 2.94
CA THR A 61 27.91 15.43 2.88
C THR A 61 27.85 16.14 4.23
N ARG A 62 26.63 16.37 4.75
CA ARG A 62 26.43 16.96 6.08
C ARG A 62 27.08 16.12 7.18
N LEU A 63 26.94 14.81 7.15
CA LEU A 63 27.56 13.92 8.15
C LEU A 63 29.09 14.00 8.13
N MET A 64 29.69 14.12 6.95
CA MET A 64 31.14 14.26 6.81
C MET A 64 31.63 15.64 7.25
N GLU A 65 30.87 16.70 6.96
CA GLU A 65 31.16 18.05 7.45
C GLU A 65 31.06 18.12 8.98
N ASP A 66 30.01 17.56 9.59
CA ASP A 66 29.86 17.46 11.05
C ASP A 66 31.03 16.71 11.69
N ALA A 67 31.43 15.59 11.09
CA ALA A 67 32.55 14.78 11.57
C ALA A 67 33.88 15.55 11.52
N LYS A 68 34.08 16.36 10.47
CA LYS A 68 35.26 17.23 10.31
C LYS A 68 35.27 18.39 11.31
N GLN A 69 34.11 19.01 11.57
CA GLN A 69 33.97 20.07 12.58
C GLN A 69 34.29 19.55 13.99
N ARG A 70 33.81 18.36 14.35
CA ARG A 70 34.08 17.74 15.66
C ARG A 70 35.52 17.27 15.82
N LYS A 71 36.17 16.89 14.71
CA LYS A 71 37.53 16.33 14.69
C LYS A 71 38.36 17.04 13.62
N PRO A 72 38.95 18.21 13.94
CA PRO A 72 39.64 19.06 12.96
C PRO A 72 40.81 18.39 12.24
N TRP A 73 41.39 17.34 12.83
CA TRP A 73 42.46 16.56 12.20
C TRP A 73 41.98 15.68 11.03
N ASN A 74 40.66 15.55 10.83
CA ASN A 74 40.08 14.88 9.65
C ASN A 74 39.89 15.84 8.46
N MET A 75 40.16 17.14 8.62
CA MET A 75 40.11 18.11 7.53
C MET A 75 41.39 18.06 6.70
N THR A 76 41.24 18.26 5.39
CA THR A 76 42.38 18.47 4.50
C THR A 76 42.95 19.88 4.66
N LEU A 77 44.21 20.09 4.25
CA LEU A 77 44.86 21.39 4.32
C LEU A 77 44.10 22.47 3.54
N ALA A 78 43.60 22.13 2.34
CA ALA A 78 42.81 23.04 1.51
C ALA A 78 41.47 23.42 2.15
N GLU A 79 40.80 22.48 2.83
CA GLU A 79 39.55 22.75 3.55
C GLU A 79 39.78 23.67 4.75
N ARG A 80 40.90 23.49 5.45
CA ARG A 80 41.29 24.34 6.58
C ARG A 80 41.57 25.77 6.12
N GLU A 81 42.34 25.95 5.05
CA GLU A 81 42.60 27.26 4.45
C GLU A 81 41.32 27.95 3.95
N GLN A 82 40.32 27.19 3.52
CA GLN A 82 39.00 27.73 3.15
C GLN A 82 38.17 28.15 4.36
N SER A 83 38.28 27.44 5.49
CA SER A 83 37.58 27.80 6.74
C SER A 83 38.18 29.02 7.46
N GLU A 84 39.45 29.31 7.20
CA GLU A 84 40.19 30.43 7.80
C GLU A 84 40.05 31.74 6.98
N LYS A 85 39.40 31.69 5.82
CA LYS A 85 39.06 32.85 4.98
C LYS A 85 37.68 33.41 5.31
#